data_AF-A0A183MTR2-F1
#
_entry.id   AF-A0A183MTR2-F1
#
_cell.length_a   1.000
_cell.length_b   1.000
_cell.length_c   1.000
_cell.angle_alpha   90.00
_cell.angle_beta   90.00
_cell.angle_gamma   90.00
#
_symmetry.space_group_name_H-M   'P 1'
#
loop_
_entity.id
_entity.type
_entity.pdbx_description
1 polymer ?
#
loop_
_entity_poly.entity_id
_entity_poly.type
_entity_poly.pdbx_seq_one_letter_code
_entity_poly.pdbx_strand_id
1 'polypeptide(L)'
;MEDVRTRRGADIASAHHLVVANLKLKLKKNWTTGQTAFQRFNTAFLRDTDKLNEFKIALNNRLQALQDRLKEEETSIEDNWKSIKEALTSTCQEVLGLKKHHHKEWISTETLDKI
;
A
#
# COMPACT_ATOMS: atom_id res chain seq x y z
N MET A 1 33.29 15.96 -3.12
CA MET A 1 32.87 15.51 -4.47
C MET A 1 33.84 14.42 -4.93
N GLU A 2 33.51 13.16 -4.68
CA GLU A 2 34.43 12.04 -4.96
C GLU A 2 34.26 11.46 -6.37
N ASP A 3 33.14 11.73 -7.06
CA ASP A 3 32.80 11.12 -8.36
C ASP A 3 32.73 12.14 -9.52
N VAL A 4 33.57 13.18 -9.43
CA VAL A 4 33.75 14.22 -10.46
C VAL A 4 35.12 14.04 -11.08
N ARG A 5 35.19 13.85 -12.41
CA ARG A 5 36.44 13.68 -13.15
C ARG A 5 36.55 14.72 -14.25
N THR A 6 37.66 15.44 -14.27
CA THR A 6 38.01 16.37 -15.33
C THR A 6 38.76 15.63 -16.43
N ARG A 7 38.29 15.67 -17.68
CA ARG A 7 38.95 15.01 -18.83
C ARG A 7 39.51 16.08 -19.77
N ARG A 8 40.79 15.93 -20.18
CA ARG A 8 41.39 16.75 -21.25
C ARG A 8 40.99 16.16 -22.59
N GLY A 9 40.35 16.96 -23.45
CA GLY A 9 39.97 16.57 -24.81
C GLY A 9 41.16 16.63 -25.78
N ALA A 10 41.11 15.81 -26.83
CA ALA A 10 42.08 15.81 -27.92
C ALA A 10 41.74 16.93 -28.94
N ASP A 11 42.07 18.17 -28.54
CA ASP A 11 42.27 19.40 -29.33
C ASP A 11 41.08 20.13 -30.01
N ILE A 12 41.30 21.45 -30.25
CA ILE A 12 40.54 22.54 -30.91
C ILE A 12 40.11 23.69 -29.97
N ALA A 13 41.06 24.61 -29.73
CA ALA A 13 40.90 26.06 -29.46
C ALA A 13 39.92 26.59 -28.39
N SER A 14 39.68 25.85 -27.30
CA SER A 14 38.98 26.36 -26.11
C SER A 14 39.81 26.12 -24.85
N ALA A 15 39.99 27.15 -24.01
CA ALA A 15 40.75 27.07 -22.76
C ALA A 15 39.96 26.37 -21.61
N HIS A 16 38.86 25.69 -21.92
CA HIS A 16 37.97 25.11 -20.92
C HIS A 16 38.13 23.59 -20.82
N HIS A 17 38.24 23.08 -19.59
CA HIS A 17 38.26 21.64 -19.32
C HIS A 17 36.85 21.09 -19.14
N LEU A 18 36.56 19.96 -19.79
CA LEU A 18 35.32 19.23 -19.59
C LEU A 18 35.34 18.57 -18.20
N VAL A 19 34.37 18.93 -17.36
CA VAL A 19 34.13 18.32 -16.06
C VAL A 19 32.92 17.40 -16.17
N VAL A 20 33.10 16.12 -15.84
CA VAL A 20 32.04 15.11 -15.87
C VAL A 20 31.79 14.63 -14.45
N ALA A 21 30.54 14.70 -14.00
CA ALA A 21 30.10 14.20 -12.71
C ALA A 21 29.15 13.01 -12.93
N ASN A 22 29.40 11.91 -12.23
CA ASN A 22 28.45 10.79 -12.18
C ASN A 22 27.51 10.97 -11.00
N LEU A 23 26.21 10.96 -11.28
CA LEU A 23 25.16 11.13 -10.27
C LEU A 23 24.22 9.92 -10.33
N LYS A 24 24.11 9.20 -9.22
CA LYS A 24 23.14 8.11 -9.07
C LYS A 24 21.87 8.64 -8.41
N LEU A 25 20.93 9.11 -9.22
CA LEU A 25 19.63 9.59 -8.76
C LEU A 25 18.60 8.46 -8.81
N LYS A 26 17.77 8.35 -7.76
CA LYS A 26 16.57 7.54 -7.80
C LYS A 26 15.44 8.41 -8.36
N LEU A 27 14.62 7.90 -9.28
CA LEU A 27 13.47 8.63 -9.82
C LEU A 27 12.20 8.23 -9.05
N LYS A 28 11.41 9.22 -8.64
CA LYS A 28 10.09 8.98 -8.03
C LYS A 28 9.08 8.72 -9.13
N LYS A 29 8.47 7.54 -9.13
CA LYS A 29 7.32 7.25 -10.00
C LYS A 29 6.15 8.13 -9.59
N ASN A 30 5.64 8.94 -10.52
CA ASN A 30 4.41 9.69 -10.30
C ASN A 30 3.24 8.73 -10.47
N TRP A 31 2.75 8.18 -9.36
CA TRP A 31 1.49 7.45 -9.36
C TRP A 31 0.38 8.48 -9.56
N THR A 32 -0.27 8.48 -10.72
CA THR A 32 -1.60 9.10 -10.84
C THR A 32 -2.46 8.46 -9.76
N THR A 33 -3.00 9.28 -8.87
CA THR A 33 -3.94 8.87 -7.81
C THR A 33 -5.24 8.40 -8.46
N GLY A 34 -5.18 7.28 -9.16
CA GLY A 34 -6.31 6.64 -9.82
C GLY A 34 -6.94 5.66 -8.85
N GLN A 35 -8.16 5.98 -8.44
CA GLN A 35 -9.07 5.22 -7.58
C GLN A 35 -8.58 5.00 -6.14
N THR A 36 -9.47 5.31 -5.19
CA THR A 36 -9.39 5.00 -3.75
C THR A 36 -8.54 3.76 -3.55
N ALA A 37 -7.31 3.93 -3.04
CA ALA A 37 -6.42 2.81 -2.83
C ALA A 37 -7.14 1.85 -1.89
N PHE A 38 -7.68 0.73 -2.43
CA PHE A 38 -8.40 -0.24 -1.62
C PHE A 38 -7.46 -0.70 -0.53
N GLN A 39 -7.72 -0.22 0.69
CA GLN A 39 -6.88 -0.50 1.82
C GLN A 39 -7.00 -1.99 2.10
N ARG A 40 -5.90 -2.71 1.92
CA ARG A 40 -5.89 -4.17 2.06
C ARG A 40 -6.03 -4.53 3.53
N PHE A 41 -6.79 -5.58 3.84
CA PHE A 41 -6.78 -6.16 5.17
C PHE A 41 -5.46 -6.89 5.45
N ASN A 42 -5.09 -7.01 6.72
CA ASN A 42 -3.88 -7.73 7.10
C ASN A 42 -4.14 -9.25 7.13
N THR A 43 -3.99 -9.91 5.98
CA THR A 43 -4.17 -11.36 5.85
C THR A 43 -3.13 -12.20 6.60
N ALA A 44 -2.06 -11.59 7.12
CA ALA A 44 -1.08 -12.30 7.92
C ALA A 44 -1.68 -12.83 9.24
N PHE A 45 -2.70 -12.18 9.79
CA PHE A 45 -3.40 -12.66 10.99
C PHE A 45 -4.12 -13.99 10.78
N LEU A 46 -4.45 -14.37 9.55
CA LEU A 46 -5.03 -15.68 9.26
C LEU A 46 -4.03 -16.83 9.37
N ARG A 47 -2.73 -16.55 9.56
CA ARG A 47 -1.72 -17.58 9.88
C ARG A 47 -1.74 -17.95 11.36
N ASP A 48 -2.23 -17.06 12.21
CA ASP A 48 -2.42 -17.32 13.62
C ASP A 48 -3.72 -18.11 13.81
N THR A 49 -3.63 -19.24 14.50
CA THR A 49 -4.75 -20.19 14.61
C THR A 49 -5.86 -19.63 15.49
N ASP A 50 -5.53 -18.88 16.54
CA ASP A 50 -6.51 -18.28 17.44
C ASP A 50 -7.27 -17.16 16.74
N LYS A 51 -6.55 -16.29 16.02
CA LYS A 51 -7.15 -15.23 15.20
C LYS A 51 -8.02 -15.78 14.06
N LEU A 52 -7.60 -16.87 13.43
CA LEU A 52 -8.39 -17.52 12.39
C LEU A 52 -9.69 -18.11 12.97
N ASN A 53 -9.64 -18.69 14.16
CA ASN A 53 -10.84 -19.19 14.84
C ASN A 53 -11.76 -18.04 15.28
N GLU A 54 -11.21 -16.96 15.83
CA GLU A 54 -11.94 -15.74 16.16
C GLU A 54 -12.67 -15.19 14.92
N PHE A 55 -11.98 -15.10 13.78
CA PHE A 55 -12.57 -14.67 12.51
C PHE A 55 -13.74 -15.56 12.08
N LYS A 56 -13.57 -16.89 12.13
CA LYS A 56 -14.63 -17.85 11.78
C LYS A 56 -15.85 -17.68 12.68
N ILE A 57 -15.66 -17.57 13.99
CA ILE A 57 -16.75 -17.41 14.96
C ILE A 57 -17.49 -16.09 14.72
N ALA A 58 -16.76 -14.98 14.62
CA ALA A 58 -17.33 -13.66 14.38
C ALA A 58 -18.12 -13.59 13.07
N LEU A 59 -17.58 -14.19 12.00
CA LEU A 59 -18.23 -14.24 10.70
C LEU A 59 -19.51 -15.09 10.75
N ASN A 60 -19.44 -16.29 11.32
CA ASN A 60 -20.59 -17.18 11.42
C ASN A 60 -21.71 -16.56 12.24
N ASN A 61 -21.39 -15.93 13.38
CA ASN A 61 -22.38 -15.25 14.20
C ASN A 61 -23.09 -14.11 13.45
N ARG A 62 -22.33 -13.31 12.69
CA ARG A 62 -22.91 -12.23 11.87
C ARG A 62 -23.76 -12.73 10.72
N LEU A 63 -23.31 -13.78 10.02
CA LEU A 63 -24.06 -14.36 8.92
C LEU A 63 -25.34 -15.05 9.42
N GLN A 64 -25.30 -15.68 10.59
CA GLN A 64 -26.48 -16.25 11.23
C GLN A 64 -27.51 -15.16 11.56
N ALA A 65 -27.08 -14.09 12.24
CA ALA A 65 -27.94 -12.95 12.54
C ALA A 65 -28.51 -12.30 11.27
N LEU A 66 -27.70 -12.22 10.21
CA LEU A 66 -28.17 -11.71 8.91
C LEU A 66 -29.21 -12.66 8.28
N GLN A 67 -28.98 -13.97 8.30
CA GLN A 67 -29.90 -14.95 7.74
C GLN A 67 -31.25 -14.92 8.47
N ASP A 68 -31.25 -14.79 9.79
CA ASP A 68 -32.49 -14.73 10.56
C ASP A 68 -33.28 -13.45 10.26
N ARG A 69 -32.59 -12.31 10.06
CA ARG A 69 -33.22 -11.08 9.55
C ARG A 69 -33.83 -11.25 8.15
N LEU A 70 -33.11 -11.91 7.24
CA LEU A 70 -33.56 -12.12 5.86
C LEU A 70 -34.74 -13.10 5.73
N LYS A 71 -35.05 -13.88 6.77
CA LYS A 71 -36.27 -14.71 6.80
C LYS A 71 -37.52 -13.88 7.15
N GLU A 72 -37.34 -12.73 7.81
CA GLU A 72 -38.44 -11.88 8.28
C GLU A 72 -38.76 -10.74 7.30
N GLU A 73 -37.77 -10.24 6.55
CA GLU A 73 -37.93 -9.16 5.56
C GLU A 73 -37.86 -9.68 4.11
N GLU A 74 -38.86 -9.38 3.27
CA GLU A 74 -38.74 -9.52 1.81
C GLU A 74 -37.90 -8.37 1.24
N THR A 75 -36.59 -8.56 1.23
CA THR A 75 -35.62 -7.62 0.65
C THR A 75 -35.22 -8.04 -0.78
N SER A 76 -34.90 -7.05 -1.62
CA SER A 76 -34.37 -7.31 -2.95
C SER A 76 -33.07 -8.14 -2.88
N ILE A 77 -32.85 -8.98 -3.90
CA ILE A 77 -31.60 -9.76 -4.04
C ILE A 77 -30.36 -8.83 -4.00
N GLU A 78 -30.49 -7.61 -4.51
CA GLU A 78 -29.40 -6.64 -4.53
C GLU A 78 -29.07 -6.09 -3.14
N ASP A 79 -30.09 -5.84 -2.30
CA ASP A 79 -29.92 -5.43 -0.91
C ASP A 79 -29.34 -6.57 -0.05
N ASN A 80 -29.72 -7.81 -0.36
CA ASN A 80 -29.15 -9.00 0.29
C ASN A 80 -27.67 -9.14 -0.01
N TRP A 81 -27.30 -8.96 -1.27
CA TRP A 81 -25.91 -9.00 -1.70
C TRP A 81 -25.08 -7.89 -1.03
N LYS A 82 -25.64 -6.69 -0.90
CA LYS A 82 -25.01 -5.58 -0.18
C LYS A 82 -24.79 -5.91 1.29
N SER A 83 -25.81 -6.46 1.96
CA SER A 83 -25.73 -6.83 3.39
C SER A 83 -24.68 -7.91 3.66
N ILE A 84 -24.56 -8.90 2.77
CA ILE A 84 -23.52 -9.94 2.87
C ILE A 84 -22.12 -9.33 2.72
N LYS A 85 -21.93 -8.44 1.75
CA LYS A 85 -20.65 -7.73 1.57
C LYS A 85 -20.30 -6.90 2.80
N GLU A 86 -21.27 -6.22 3.40
CA GLU A 86 -21.07 -5.43 4.62
C GLU A 86 -20.69 -6.31 5.81
N ALA A 87 -21.37 -7.44 6.01
CA ALA A 87 -21.04 -8.40 7.08
C ALA A 87 -19.60 -8.94 6.94
N LEU A 88 -19.19 -9.30 5.73
CA LEU A 88 -17.82 -9.75 5.43
C LEU A 88 -16.79 -8.63 5.68
N THR A 89 -17.06 -7.44 5.16
CA THR A 89 -16.14 -6.29 5.26
C THR A 89 -15.96 -5.85 6.70
N SER A 90 -17.06 -5.76 7.46
CA SER A 90 -17.04 -5.41 8.88
C SER A 90 -16.25 -6.42 9.70
N THR A 91 -16.44 -7.72 9.45
CA THR A 91 -15.70 -8.78 10.16
C THR A 91 -14.21 -8.77 9.82
N CYS A 92 -13.86 -8.54 8.56
CA CYS A 92 -12.47 -8.36 8.16
C CYS A 92 -11.84 -7.15 8.86
N GLN A 93 -12.56 -6.03 8.96
CA GLN A 93 -12.05 -4.82 9.58
C GLN A 93 -11.85 -4.99 11.10
N GLU A 94 -12.78 -5.67 11.77
CA GLU A 94 -12.72 -5.91 13.21
C GLU A 94 -11.62 -6.89 13.61
N VAL A 95 -11.51 -8.02 12.92
CA VAL A 95 -10.60 -9.11 13.33
C VAL A 95 -9.22 -8.98 12.67
N LEU A 96 -9.17 -8.67 11.37
CA LEU A 96 -7.91 -8.59 10.61
C LEU A 96 -7.32 -7.19 10.60
N GLY A 97 -8.16 -6.16 10.71
CA GLY A 97 -7.72 -4.78 10.60
C GLY A 97 -7.09 -4.44 9.24
N LEU A 98 -6.75 -3.17 9.09
CA LEU A 98 -6.19 -2.65 7.86
C LEU A 98 -4.67 -2.80 7.85
N LYS A 99 -4.11 -3.18 6.71
CA LYS A 99 -2.66 -3.28 6.51
C LYS A 99 -2.06 -1.88 6.61
N LYS A 100 -1.18 -1.70 7.59
CA LYS A 100 -0.41 -0.46 7.73
C LYS A 100 0.65 -0.42 6.65
N HIS A 101 0.69 0.67 5.90
CA HIS A 101 1.80 0.96 5.01
C HIS A 101 2.90 1.64 5.81
N HIS A 102 4.04 0.96 5.96
CA HIS A 102 5.25 1.63 6.43
C HIS A 102 5.74 2.51 5.28
N HIS A 103 5.56 3.83 5.42
CA HIS A 103 6.20 4.77 4.51
C HIS A 103 7.70 4.68 4.75
N LYS A 104 8.45 4.22 3.75
CA LYS A 104 9.90 4.33 3.74
C LYS A 104 10.24 5.66 3.10
N GLU A 105 10.93 6.52 3.84
CA GLU A 105 11.44 7.77 3.31
C GLU A 105 12.26 7.49 2.06
N TRP A 106 11.91 8.17 0.98
CA TRP A 106 12.47 7.89 -0.35
C TRP A 106 13.90 8.45 -0.50
N ILE A 107 14.21 9.50 0.28
CA ILE A 107 15.54 10.10 0.43
C ILE A 107 15.90 10.05 1.92
N SER A 108 17.12 9.65 2.26
CA SER A 108 17.61 9.76 3.64
C SER A 108 17.92 11.22 3.96
N THR A 109 17.70 11.61 5.21
CA THR A 109 18.07 12.95 5.72
C THR A 109 19.55 13.29 5.44
N GLU A 110 20.45 12.31 5.53
CA GLU A 110 21.87 12.45 5.17
C GLU A 110 22.12 12.86 3.71
N THR A 111 21.22 12.48 2.79
CA THR A 111 21.32 12.87 1.38
C THR A 111 20.76 14.29 1.16
N LEU A 112 19.73 14.69 1.91
CA LEU A 112 19.19 16.06 1.88
C LEU A 112 20.18 17.08 2.44
N ASP A 113 20.92 16.71 3.49
CA ASP A 113 21.92 17.57 4.14
C ASP A 113 23.14 17.87 3.24
N LYS A 114 23.35 17.04 2.21
CA LYS A 114 24.45 17.19 1.24
C LYS A 114 24.07 17.99 -0.02
N ILE A 115 22.83 18.48 -0.11
CA ILE A 115 22.30 19.36 -1.18
C ILE A 115 22.22 20.79 -0.66
#